data_AF-A0A3B3XRC8-F1
#
_entry.id   AF-A0A3B3XRC8-F1
#
_cell.length_a   1.000
_cell.length_b   1.000
_cell.length_c   1.000
_cell.angle_alpha   90.00
_cell.angle_beta   90.00
_cell.angle_gamma   90.00
#
_symmetry.space_group_name_H-M   'P 1'
#
loop_
_entity.id
_entity.type
_entity.pdbx_description
1 polymer ?
#
loop_
_entity_poly.entity_id
_entity_poly.type
_entity_poly.pdbx_seq_one_letter_code
_entity_poly.pdbx_strand_id
1 'polypeptide(L)'
;MQISGTRLGKFALYWIALKSECLLCRPRMLSENGHLVFKTGDDKEIRFEPSSSGRVKVGNEDLTQLLSQIKANKEDIDDIKTHGGAIPPEISNNLNQLNTKEVLVSCLFFFQTVQRVSCSSNPCHNGGTCLNLLNSYHCLCPSNWAVSSMLFKK
;
A
#
# COMPACT_ATOMS: atom_id res chain seq x y z
N MET A 1 87.10 -5.15 -22.11
CA MET A 1 85.80 -5.29 -22.80
C MET A 1 84.74 -4.61 -21.94
N GLN A 2 84.34 -3.38 -22.32
CA GLN A 2 83.34 -2.58 -21.62
C GLN A 2 82.01 -3.32 -21.58
N ILE A 3 81.52 -3.67 -20.38
CA ILE A 3 80.14 -4.08 -20.19
C ILE A 3 79.40 -2.86 -19.62
N SER A 4 78.55 -2.28 -20.47
CA SER A 4 77.72 -1.10 -20.24
C SER A 4 76.89 -1.19 -18.95
N GLY A 5 77.04 -0.20 -18.07
CA GLY A 5 76.34 -0.04 -16.80
C GLY A 5 74.86 0.37 -16.89
N THR A 6 74.04 -0.35 -17.67
CA THR A 6 72.60 -0.02 -17.84
C THR A 6 71.63 -1.18 -17.59
N ARG A 7 72.11 -2.42 -17.38
CA ARG A 7 71.24 -3.59 -17.11
C ARG A 7 71.02 -3.91 -15.64
N LEU A 8 72.01 -3.66 -14.77
CA LEU A 8 71.87 -3.87 -13.31
C LEU A 8 70.82 -2.94 -12.69
N GLY A 9 70.73 -1.69 -13.16
CA GLY A 9 69.71 -0.74 -12.72
C GLY A 9 68.29 -1.12 -13.14
N LYS A 10 68.10 -1.69 -14.34
CA LYS A 10 66.77 -2.15 -14.81
C LYS A 10 66.28 -3.37 -14.05
N PHE A 11 67.16 -4.33 -13.72
CA PHE A 11 66.80 -5.47 -12.88
C PHE A 11 66.52 -5.06 -11.43
N ALA A 12 67.29 -4.11 -10.87
CA ALA A 12 67.03 -3.56 -9.54
C ALA A 12 65.69 -2.80 -9.49
N LEU A 13 65.39 -1.96 -10.50
CA LEU A 13 64.09 -1.29 -10.63
C LEU A 13 62.94 -2.27 -10.86
N TYR A 14 63.15 -3.34 -11.64
CA TYR A 14 62.17 -4.40 -11.85
C TYR A 14 61.91 -5.20 -10.57
N TRP A 15 62.95 -5.45 -9.76
CA TRP A 15 62.82 -6.08 -8.44
C TRP A 15 62.17 -5.17 -7.39
N ILE A 16 62.45 -3.85 -7.42
CA ILE A 16 61.75 -2.87 -6.57
C ILE A 16 60.28 -2.74 -7.01
N ALA A 17 60.01 -2.76 -8.32
CA ALA A 17 58.66 -2.73 -8.89
C ALA A 17 57.86 -4.03 -8.65
N LEU A 18 58.53 -5.18 -8.56
CA LEU A 18 57.91 -6.46 -8.21
C LEU A 18 57.78 -6.68 -6.69
N LYS A 19 58.63 -6.06 -5.86
CA LYS A 19 58.43 -5.99 -4.40
C LYS A 19 57.40 -4.95 -3.98
N SER A 20 57.07 -3.99 -4.84
CA SER A 20 55.84 -3.23 -4.78
C SER A 20 54.67 -4.03 -5.35
N GLU A 21 54.44 -5.23 -4.81
CA GLU A 21 53.07 -5.69 -4.65
C GLU A 21 52.33 -4.53 -3.99
N CYS A 22 51.42 -3.96 -4.75
CA CYS A 22 50.69 -2.74 -4.44
C CYS A 22 50.32 -2.67 -2.95
N LEU A 23 51.10 -1.93 -2.15
CA LEU A 23 50.78 -1.66 -0.74
C LEU A 23 49.40 -0.98 -0.60
N LEU A 24 48.92 -0.37 -1.69
CA LEU A 24 47.58 0.20 -1.83
C LEU A 24 46.46 -0.87 -1.88
N CYS A 25 46.80 -2.09 -2.32
CA CYS A 25 45.89 -3.19 -2.62
C CYS A 25 45.72 -4.17 -1.45
N ARG A 26 46.40 -3.93 -0.32
CA ARG A 26 46.18 -4.68 0.93
C ARG A 26 45.18 -3.94 1.83
N PRO A 27 44.44 -4.68 2.68
CA PRO A 27 43.63 -4.07 3.74
C PRO A 27 44.48 -3.18 4.65
N ARG A 28 43.95 -2.02 5.04
CA ARG A 28 44.66 -1.02 5.86
C ARG A 28 43.73 -0.12 6.63
N MET A 29 44.21 0.35 7.78
CA MET A 29 43.58 1.38 8.60
C MET A 29 44.40 2.66 8.48
N LEU A 30 43.74 3.77 8.15
CA LEU A 30 44.38 5.08 7.93
C LEU A 30 43.74 6.12 8.84
N SER A 31 44.49 7.15 9.21
CA SER A 31 43.95 8.35 9.86
C SER A 31 43.92 9.49 8.84
N GLU A 32 42.73 9.98 8.49
CA GLU A 32 42.54 11.00 7.46
C GLU A 32 41.50 12.01 7.96
N ASN A 33 41.88 13.30 8.03
CA ASN A 33 41.03 14.39 8.51
C ASN A 33 40.38 14.14 9.89
N GLY A 34 41.09 13.45 10.79
CA GLY A 34 40.58 13.10 12.12
C GLY A 34 39.68 11.86 12.18
N HIS A 35 39.44 11.18 11.04
CA HIS A 35 38.70 9.93 10.97
C HIS A 35 39.63 8.73 10.86
N LEU A 36 39.22 7.58 11.43
CA LEU A 36 39.82 6.29 11.14
C LEU A 36 39.11 5.67 9.92
N VAL A 37 39.86 5.46 8.84
CA VAL A 37 39.36 4.96 7.56
C VAL A 37 39.91 3.56 7.32
N PHE A 38 39.02 2.59 7.15
CA PHE A 38 39.36 1.22 6.80
C PHE A 38 39.24 1.05 5.28
N LYS A 39 40.34 0.69 4.61
CA LYS A 39 40.37 0.35 3.17
C LYS A 39 40.60 -1.14 3.04
N THR A 40 39.83 -1.81 2.20
CA THR A 40 39.92 -3.27 2.01
C THR A 40 40.99 -3.67 0.99
N GLY A 41 41.49 -2.74 0.18
CA GLY A 41 42.41 -3.07 -0.90
C GLY A 41 41.69 -3.85 -2.00
N ASP A 42 42.27 -4.97 -2.44
CA ASP A 42 41.64 -5.90 -3.40
C ASP A 42 40.59 -6.80 -2.75
N ASP A 43 40.65 -6.97 -1.42
CA ASP A 43 39.57 -7.62 -0.68
C ASP A 43 38.32 -6.74 -0.76
N LYS A 44 37.14 -7.36 -0.82
CA LYS A 44 35.87 -6.64 -0.97
C LYS A 44 35.16 -6.38 0.36
N GLU A 45 35.67 -6.92 1.46
CA GLU A 45 34.95 -7.00 2.74
C GLU A 45 35.85 -6.69 3.95
N ILE A 46 35.24 -6.12 4.99
CA ILE A 46 35.81 -6.06 6.34
C ILE A 46 34.99 -7.01 7.22
N ARG A 47 35.63 -8.02 7.78
CA ARG A 47 34.97 -9.03 8.60
C ARG A 47 35.31 -8.81 10.08
N PHE A 48 34.27 -8.69 10.90
CA PHE A 48 34.39 -8.66 12.36
C PHE A 48 33.90 -10.00 12.91
N GLU A 49 34.79 -10.77 13.53
CA GLU A 49 34.48 -12.06 14.15
C GLU A 49 34.67 -11.96 15.68
N PRO A 50 33.70 -11.36 16.40
CA PRO A 50 33.79 -11.31 17.85
C PRO A 50 33.71 -12.72 18.46
N SER A 51 34.29 -12.88 19.65
CA SER A 51 34.12 -14.09 20.47
C SER A 51 32.67 -14.24 20.93
N SER A 52 32.34 -15.34 21.61
CA SER A 52 30.97 -15.63 22.09
C SER A 52 30.35 -14.54 22.97
N SER A 53 31.16 -13.72 23.64
CA SER A 53 30.73 -12.57 24.44
C SER A 53 31.05 -11.20 23.81
N GLY A 54 31.80 -11.18 22.69
CA GLY A 54 32.16 -9.96 21.99
C GLY A 54 30.97 -9.36 21.23
N ARG A 55 30.96 -8.04 21.09
CA ARG A 55 29.92 -7.31 20.36
C ARG A 55 30.53 -6.20 19.51
N VAL A 56 29.94 -5.95 18.35
CA VAL A 56 30.29 -4.82 17.49
C VAL A 56 29.24 -3.73 17.71
N LYS A 57 29.69 -2.55 18.16
CA LYS A 57 28.81 -1.41 18.43
C LYS A 57 29.07 -0.26 17.48
N VAL A 58 28.02 0.45 17.11
CA VAL A 58 28.09 1.71 16.36
C VAL A 58 27.45 2.78 17.22
N GLY A 59 28.26 3.71 17.74
CA GLY A 59 27.82 4.59 18.82
C GLY A 59 27.47 3.81 20.09
N ASN A 60 26.26 3.98 20.60
CA ASN A 60 25.74 3.24 21.76
C ASN A 60 24.93 1.99 21.37
N GLU A 61 24.73 1.75 20.08
CA GLU A 61 23.89 0.67 19.57
C GLU A 61 24.71 -0.57 19.26
N ASP A 62 24.09 -1.72 19.46
CA ASP A 62 24.69 -3.01 19.21
C ASP A 62 24.26 -3.57 17.86
N LEU A 63 25.21 -3.80 16.96
CA LEU A 63 24.91 -4.17 15.58
C LEU A 63 24.16 -5.50 15.50
N THR A 64 24.45 -6.47 16.37
CA THR A 64 23.74 -7.75 16.41
C THR A 64 22.27 -7.55 16.78
N GLN A 65 21.98 -6.63 17.70
CA GLN A 65 20.62 -6.31 18.12
C GLN A 65 19.83 -5.60 17.00
N LEU A 66 20.47 -4.67 16.29
CA LEU A 66 19.87 -4.01 15.13
C LEU A 66 19.53 -5.03 14.04
N LEU A 67 20.46 -5.93 13.72
CA LEU A 67 20.25 -6.98 12.72
C LEU A 67 19.13 -7.95 13.13
N SER A 68 19.02 -8.30 14.41
CA SER A 68 17.90 -9.13 14.90
C SER A 68 16.56 -8.42 14.76
N GLN A 69 16.51 -7.12 15.05
CA GLN A 69 15.28 -6.34 14.89
C GLN A 69 14.85 -6.26 13.42
N ILE A 70 15.80 -6.03 12.51
CA ILE A 70 15.52 -5.99 11.07
C ILE A 70 14.98 -7.35 10.59
N LYS A 71 15.54 -8.46 11.09
CA LYS A 71 15.07 -9.80 10.76
C LYS A 71 13.64 -10.05 11.27
N ALA A 72 13.35 -9.69 12.52
CA ALA A 72 12.00 -9.81 13.07
C ALA A 72 10.98 -8.98 12.28
N ASN A 73 11.30 -7.72 12.01
CA ASN A 73 10.43 -6.86 11.21
C ASN A 73 10.19 -7.42 9.79
N LYS A 74 11.18 -8.09 9.19
CA LYS A 74 11.02 -8.75 7.90
C LYS A 74 10.02 -9.91 7.98
N GLU A 75 10.12 -10.74 9.02
CA GLU A 75 9.19 -11.86 9.27
C GLU A 75 7.75 -11.35 9.45
N ASP A 76 7.58 -10.28 10.23
CA ASP A 76 6.26 -9.65 10.43
C ASP A 76 5.67 -9.09 9.13
N ILE A 77 6.50 -8.43 8.29
CA ILE A 77 6.04 -7.91 6.99
C ILE A 77 5.63 -9.06 6.07
N ASP A 78 6.37 -10.15 6.06
CA ASP A 78 6.04 -11.32 5.24
C ASP A 78 4.73 -11.97 5.72
N ASP A 79 4.49 -12.04 7.04
CA ASP A 79 3.22 -12.49 7.63
C ASP A 79 2.04 -11.58 7.25
N ILE A 80 2.22 -10.26 7.33
CA ILE A 80 1.16 -9.31 6.94
C ILE A 80 0.86 -9.41 5.44
N LYS A 81 1.86 -9.67 4.59
CA LYS A 81 1.61 -9.87 3.16
C LYS A 81 0.83 -11.15 2.88
N THR A 82 1.11 -12.22 3.61
CA THR A 82 0.46 -13.52 3.40
C THR A 82 -0.94 -13.57 4.01
N HIS A 83 -1.11 -13.00 5.20
CA HIS A 83 -2.35 -13.14 5.98
C HIS A 83 -3.16 -11.83 6.10
N GLY A 84 -2.54 -10.66 5.93
CA GLY A 84 -3.19 -9.36 6.11
C GLY A 84 -4.08 -8.91 4.95
N GLY A 85 -4.04 -9.58 3.79
CA GLY A 85 -4.89 -9.28 2.63
C GLY A 85 -6.27 -9.94 2.65
N ALA A 86 -6.48 -10.95 3.49
CA ALA A 86 -7.76 -11.65 3.57
C ALA A 86 -8.67 -10.95 4.58
N ILE A 87 -9.75 -10.32 4.10
CA ILE A 87 -10.87 -9.96 4.97
C ILE A 87 -11.44 -11.28 5.51
N PRO A 88 -11.51 -11.48 6.84
CA PRO A 88 -12.11 -12.67 7.41
C PRO A 88 -13.49 -12.93 6.78
N PRO A 89 -13.82 -14.18 6.43
CA PRO A 89 -15.07 -14.51 5.74
C PRO A 89 -16.29 -14.03 6.55
N GLU A 90 -16.16 -13.94 7.86
CA GLU A 90 -17.17 -13.41 8.78
C GLU A 90 -17.45 -11.92 8.58
N ILE A 91 -16.41 -11.10 8.41
CA ILE A 91 -16.56 -9.66 8.13
C ILE A 91 -17.17 -9.46 6.74
N SER A 92 -16.71 -10.23 5.76
CA SER A 92 -17.27 -10.20 4.40
C SER A 92 -18.77 -10.58 4.40
N ASN A 93 -19.14 -11.62 5.14
CA ASN A 93 -20.53 -12.04 5.29
C ASN A 93 -21.38 -10.98 6.01
N ASN A 94 -20.86 -10.34 7.06
CA ASN A 94 -21.55 -9.26 7.76
C ASN A 94 -21.80 -8.04 6.87
N LEU A 95 -20.82 -7.66 6.04
CA LEU A 95 -20.98 -6.58 5.05
C LEU A 95 -22.04 -6.91 4.00
N ASN A 96 -22.05 -8.15 3.50
CA ASN A 96 -23.08 -8.62 2.57
C ASN A 96 -24.49 -8.61 3.20
N GLN A 97 -24.59 -8.97 4.48
CA GLN A 97 -25.87 -8.88 5.21
C GLN A 97 -26.34 -7.45 5.45
N LEU A 98 -25.42 -6.50 5.70
CA LEU A 98 -25.78 -5.09 5.86
C LEU A 98 -26.23 -4.48 4.52
N ASN A 99 -25.54 -4.79 3.42
CA ASN A 99 -25.88 -4.31 2.09
C ASN A 99 -27.27 -4.80 1.63
N THR A 100 -27.61 -6.06 1.91
CA THR A 100 -28.95 -6.60 1.58
C THR A 100 -30.06 -5.92 2.39
N LYS A 101 -29.80 -5.54 3.65
CA LYS A 101 -30.75 -4.77 4.46
C LYS A 101 -30.94 -3.33 3.95
N GLU A 102 -29.87 -2.65 3.52
CA GLU A 102 -29.93 -1.32 2.90
C GLU A 102 -30.76 -1.31 1.62
N VAL A 103 -30.60 -2.32 0.74
CA VAL A 103 -31.40 -2.46 -0.49
C VAL A 103 -32.88 -2.69 -0.16
N LEU A 104 -33.17 -3.53 0.84
CA LEU A 104 -34.55 -3.78 1.29
C LEU A 104 -35.18 -2.51 1.88
N VAL A 105 -34.46 -1.77 2.71
CA VAL A 105 -34.92 -0.53 3.33
C VAL A 105 -35.18 0.54 2.26
N SER A 106 -34.27 0.70 1.29
CA SER A 106 -34.45 1.59 0.13
C SER A 106 -35.67 1.23 -0.70
N CYS A 107 -35.85 -0.05 -1.01
CA CYS A 107 -37.06 -0.55 -1.70
C CYS A 107 -38.33 -0.25 -0.90
N LEU A 108 -38.34 -0.50 0.41
CA LEU A 108 -39.49 -0.23 1.27
C LEU A 108 -39.84 1.26 1.31
N PHE A 109 -38.86 2.15 1.37
CA PHE A 109 -39.08 3.60 1.26
C PHE A 109 -39.61 4.02 -0.12
N PHE A 110 -39.14 3.37 -1.19
CA PHE A 110 -39.67 3.57 -2.54
C PHE A 110 -41.13 3.11 -2.63
N PHE A 111 -41.49 1.96 -2.05
CA PHE A 111 -42.88 1.47 -2.02
C PHE A 111 -43.78 2.31 -1.11
N GLN A 112 -43.28 2.85 0.01
CA GLN A 112 -44.07 3.63 0.96
C GLN A 112 -44.39 5.05 0.46
N THR A 113 -43.56 5.63 -0.42
CA THR A 113 -43.80 6.95 -1.04
C THR A 113 -44.73 6.89 -2.25
N VAL A 114 -44.83 5.75 -2.94
CA VAL A 114 -45.78 5.52 -4.05
C VAL A 114 -47.22 5.36 -3.57
N GLN A 115 -47.43 4.98 -2.31
CA GLN A 115 -48.74 4.59 -1.75
C GLN A 115 -49.42 5.70 -0.93
N ARG A 116 -49.18 7.00 -1.20
CA ARG A 116 -50.20 7.99 -0.80
C ARG A 116 -51.37 7.81 -1.75
N VAL A 117 -52.31 6.93 -1.38
CA VAL A 117 -53.46 6.54 -2.22
C VAL A 117 -54.39 7.74 -2.36
N SER A 118 -54.08 8.59 -3.34
CA SER A 118 -54.77 9.86 -3.56
C SER A 118 -56.20 9.64 -4.05
N CYS A 119 -56.50 8.45 -4.56
CA CYS A 119 -57.86 8.01 -4.91
C CYS A 119 -58.69 7.45 -3.74
N SER A 120 -58.12 7.25 -2.55
CA SER A 120 -58.85 6.66 -1.41
C SER A 120 -60.04 7.50 -0.94
N SER A 121 -59.98 8.82 -1.14
CA SER A 121 -61.03 9.77 -0.81
C SER A 121 -62.07 9.96 -1.94
N ASN A 122 -61.98 9.19 -3.03
CA ASN A 122 -62.80 9.33 -4.23
C ASN A 122 -62.92 10.80 -4.71
N PRO A 123 -61.80 11.48 -5.02
CA PRO A 123 -61.80 12.89 -5.38
C PRO A 123 -62.43 13.19 -6.76
N CYS A 124 -62.70 12.17 -7.58
CA CYS A 124 -63.29 12.35 -8.91
C CYS A 124 -64.82 12.46 -8.84
N HIS A 125 -65.35 13.57 -9.35
CA HIS A 125 -66.78 13.83 -9.40
C HIS A 125 -67.41 13.35 -10.72
N ASN A 126 -68.75 13.34 -10.79
CA ASN A 126 -69.54 13.04 -12.00
C ASN A 126 -69.28 11.66 -12.63
N GLY A 127 -68.95 10.66 -11.80
CA GLY A 127 -68.70 9.30 -12.27
C GLY A 127 -67.35 9.09 -12.95
N GLY A 128 -66.39 10.01 -12.81
CA GLY A 128 -65.04 9.85 -13.34
C GLY A 128 -64.26 8.74 -12.63
N THR A 129 -63.45 7.99 -13.37
CA THR A 129 -62.57 6.95 -12.82
C THR A 129 -61.27 7.58 -12.30
N CYS A 130 -60.93 7.32 -11.03
CA CYS A 130 -59.72 7.84 -10.41
C CYS A 130 -58.52 6.94 -10.67
N LEU A 131 -57.43 7.52 -11.18
CA LEU A 131 -56.12 6.88 -11.34
C LEU A 131 -55.15 7.44 -10.29
N ASN A 132 -54.52 6.54 -9.53
CA ASN A 132 -53.55 6.92 -8.50
C ASN A 132 -52.16 7.13 -9.12
N LEU A 133 -51.52 8.26 -8.82
CA LEU A 133 -50.17 8.61 -9.26
C LEU A 133 -49.28 8.89 -8.04
N LEU A 134 -47.96 8.95 -8.25
CA LEU A 134 -47.01 9.31 -7.20
C LEU A 134 -47.33 10.73 -6.68
N ASN A 135 -47.80 10.82 -5.42
CA ASN A 135 -48.24 12.05 -4.76
C ASN A 135 -49.38 12.82 -5.46
N SER A 136 -50.16 12.18 -6.35
CA SER A 136 -51.23 12.84 -7.09
C SER A 136 -52.31 11.86 -7.57
N TYR A 137 -53.39 12.38 -8.16
CA TYR A 137 -54.42 11.57 -8.80
C TYR A 137 -54.82 12.20 -10.14
N HIS A 138 -55.33 11.37 -11.05
CA HIS A 138 -55.88 11.81 -12.34
C HIS A 138 -57.29 11.24 -12.51
N CYS A 139 -58.25 12.09 -12.89
CA CYS A 139 -59.63 11.68 -13.13
C CYS A 139 -59.89 11.49 -14.63
N LEU A 140 -60.35 10.29 -15.01
CA LEU A 140 -60.85 10.01 -16.36
C LEU A 140 -62.36 10.24 -16.39
N CYS A 141 -62.80 11.28 -17.10
CA CYS A 141 -64.22 11.57 -17.31
C CYS A 141 -64.72 10.92 -18.61
N PRO A 142 -65.95 10.37 -18.65
CA PRO A 142 -66.56 9.85 -19.88
C PRO A 142 -66.72 10.94 -20.97
N SER A 143 -66.72 10.51 -22.24
CA SER A 143 -66.61 11.37 -23.45
C SER A 143 -67.66 12.48 -23.57
N ASN A 144 -68.83 12.33 -22.93
CA ASN A 144 -69.89 13.35 -22.89
C ASN A 144 -69.56 14.56 -21.99
N TRP A 145 -68.44 14.55 -21.27
CA TRP A 145 -67.95 15.67 -20.46
C TRP A 145 -66.57 16.18 -20.90
N ALA A 146 -66.21 15.95 -22.17
CA ALA A 146 -64.92 16.32 -22.76
C ALA A 146 -64.72 17.84 -22.99
N VAL A 147 -65.25 18.69 -22.10
CA VAL A 147 -65.03 20.14 -22.11
C VAL A 147 -64.62 20.66 -20.73
N SER A 148 -63.70 19.95 -20.06
CA SER A 148 -62.65 20.58 -19.25
C SER A 148 -61.71 19.47 -18.77
N SER A 149 -60.59 19.30 -19.47
CA SER A 149 -59.42 18.70 -18.86
C SER A 149 -59.06 19.51 -17.60
N MET A 150 -58.76 18.80 -16.52
CA MET A 150 -58.11 19.26 -15.28
C MET A 150 -59.01 19.90 -14.22
N LEU A 151 -59.39 19.08 -13.23
CA LEU A 151 -59.56 19.53 -11.85
C LEU A 151 -58.45 18.87 -11.02
N PHE A 152 -57.27 19.49 -11.03
CA PHE A 152 -56.30 19.27 -9.96
C PHE A 152 -56.80 20.05 -8.74
N LYS A 153 -57.32 19.37 -7.73
CA LYS A 153 -57.38 19.94 -6.38
C LYS A 153 -56.31 19.27 -5.52
N LYS A 154 -55.34 20.11 -5.14
CA LYS A 154 -54.32 19.85 -4.12
C LYS A 154 -54.97 19.61 -2.77
#